data_AF-A0A317SG62-F1
#
_entry.id   AF-A0A317SG62-F1
#
_cell.length_a   1.000
_cell.length_b   1.000
_cell.length_c   1.000
_cell.angle_alpha   90.00
_cell.angle_beta   90.00
_cell.angle_gamma   90.00
#
_symmetry.space_group_name_H-M   'P 1'
#
loop_
_entity.id
_entity.type
_entity.pdbx_description
1 polymer ?
#
loop_
_entity_poly.entity_id
_entity_poly.type
_entity_poly.pdbx_seq_one_letter_code
_entity_poly.pdbx_strand_id
1 'polypeptide(L)'
;MTQNKPIVCINVFKGECEEIRRLLANPHINILQCHQAFEICEQFFLVTEAITISLSEIIACPDRLQENQIATVAKEVLSRIEFLSSKGLVHGDISSKNVFISIQGCVKIGNFISCKRNYKWTQSQIEQENIDTQSLGTVVKHMMEWGIIFCIDSDGRVPDLEHPEK
;
A
#
# COMPACT_ATOMS: atom_id res chain seq x y z
N MET A 1 21.96 -6.55 -29.68
CA MET A 1 21.09 -6.97 -28.56
C MET A 1 20.80 -5.73 -27.75
N THR A 2 19.59 -5.17 -27.86
CA THR A 2 19.18 -4.03 -27.04
C THR A 2 19.09 -4.51 -25.59
N GLN A 3 20.01 -4.07 -24.73
CA GLN A 3 19.86 -4.26 -23.29
C GLN A 3 18.60 -3.51 -22.86
N ASN A 4 17.54 -4.26 -22.58
CA ASN A 4 16.32 -3.71 -22.02
C ASN A 4 16.66 -3.17 -20.63
N LYS A 5 16.83 -1.85 -20.49
CA LYS A 5 17.08 -1.22 -19.19
C LYS A 5 15.74 -1.15 -18.46
N PRO A 6 15.56 -1.85 -17.32
CA PRO A 6 14.30 -1.79 -16.59
C PRO A 6 14.07 -0.36 -16.08
N ILE A 7 12.83 0.13 -16.23
CA ILE A 7 12.41 1.36 -15.57
C ILE A 7 12.27 1.06 -14.08
N VAL A 8 12.92 1.86 -13.25
CA VAL A 8 12.97 1.71 -11.80
C VAL A 8 12.58 3.01 -11.12
N CYS A 9 12.04 2.91 -9.91
CA CYS A 9 11.89 4.05 -9.02
C CYS A 9 13.10 4.12 -8.08
N ILE A 10 13.62 5.32 -7.85
CA ILE A 10 14.71 5.57 -6.89
C ILE A 10 14.14 6.46 -5.79
N ASN A 11 13.97 5.90 -4.60
CA ASN A 11 13.56 6.65 -3.43
C ASN A 11 14.80 7.01 -2.60
N VAL A 12 14.91 8.27 -2.18
CA VAL A 12 16.05 8.81 -1.43
C VAL A 12 15.60 9.26 -0.05
N PHE A 13 16.30 8.82 0.98
CA PHE A 13 15.97 9.09 2.37
C PHE A 13 17.20 9.53 3.16
N LYS A 14 16.98 10.26 4.25
CA LYS A 14 18.03 10.57 5.24
C LYS A 14 18.06 9.51 6.33
N GLY A 15 19.25 9.06 6.69
CA GLY A 15 19.46 8.07 7.75
C GLY A 15 19.40 6.62 7.27
N GLU A 16 19.60 5.68 8.19
CA GLU A 16 19.64 4.25 7.94
C GLU A 16 18.32 3.57 8.31
N CYS A 17 17.95 2.51 7.57
CA CYS A 17 16.82 1.65 7.92
C CYS A 17 17.26 0.19 7.84
N GLU A 18 17.74 -0.34 8.97
CA GLU A 18 18.16 -1.74 9.14
C GLU A 18 17.01 -2.71 8.82
N GLU A 19 15.77 -2.31 9.07
CA GLU A 19 14.57 -3.06 8.74
C GLU A 19 14.42 -3.27 7.23
N ILE A 20 14.70 -2.24 6.42
CA ILE A 20 14.70 -2.39 4.96
C ILE A 20 15.73 -3.44 4.55
N ARG A 21 16.99 -3.35 5.01
CA ARG A 21 18.05 -4.31 4.65
C ARG A 21 17.63 -5.76 4.93
N ARG A 22 16.90 -6.01 6.02
CA ARG A 22 16.35 -7.34 6.35
C ARG A 22 15.20 -7.78 5.45
N LEU A 23 14.31 -6.86 5.08
CA LEU A 23 13.25 -7.13 4.10
C LEU A 23 13.83 -7.48 2.73
N LEU A 24 14.93 -6.85 2.33
CA LEU A 24 15.62 -7.14 1.06
C LEU A 24 16.24 -8.52 1.00
N ALA A 25 16.64 -9.08 2.14
CA ALA A 25 17.17 -10.43 2.20
C ALA A 25 16.11 -11.51 1.92
N ASN A 26 14.81 -11.18 2.00
CA ASN A 26 13.70 -12.14 1.84
C ASN A 26 12.55 -11.55 1.01
N PRO A 27 12.67 -11.53 -0.33
CA PRO A 27 11.62 -10.98 -1.19
C PRO A 27 10.33 -11.81 -1.10
N HIS A 28 9.18 -11.12 -1.07
CA HIS A 28 7.85 -11.74 -1.15
C HIS A 28 7.09 -11.19 -2.37
N ILE A 29 6.33 -12.05 -3.05
CA ILE A 29 5.68 -11.77 -4.34
C ILE A 29 4.80 -10.50 -4.43
N ASN A 30 4.17 -10.03 -3.34
CA ASN A 30 3.39 -8.77 -3.39
C ASN A 30 3.95 -7.69 -2.44
N ILE A 31 5.21 -7.81 -2.04
CA ILE A 31 6.02 -6.70 -1.52
C ILE A 31 6.65 -6.03 -2.73
N LEU A 32 6.72 -4.70 -2.71
CA LEU A 32 7.44 -3.98 -3.75
C LEU A 32 8.83 -4.56 -3.92
N GLN A 33 9.13 -5.06 -5.12
CA GLN A 33 10.42 -5.65 -5.37
C GLN A 33 11.47 -4.55 -5.34
N CYS A 34 12.34 -4.59 -4.33
CA CYS A 34 13.53 -3.78 -4.32
C CYS A 34 14.64 -4.53 -5.04
N HIS A 35 15.19 -3.90 -6.07
CA HIS A 35 16.30 -4.41 -6.87
C HIS A 35 17.63 -4.16 -6.18
N GLN A 36 17.80 -3.01 -5.52
CA GLN A 36 19.05 -2.63 -4.89
C GLN A 36 18.82 -1.60 -3.79
N ALA A 37 19.61 -1.68 -2.71
CA ALA A 37 19.74 -0.59 -1.77
C ALA A 37 21.21 -0.25 -1.57
N PHE A 38 21.52 1.04 -1.48
CA PHE A 38 22.87 1.52 -1.26
C PHE A 38 22.86 2.84 -0.50
N GLU A 39 24.02 3.23 0.02
CA GLU A 39 24.17 4.38 0.89
C GLU A 39 25.33 5.24 0.39
N ILE A 40 25.08 6.54 0.24
CA ILE A 40 26.07 7.52 -0.23
C ILE A 40 25.90 8.79 0.60
N CYS A 41 26.96 9.25 1.26
CA CYS A 41 26.96 10.51 2.02
C CYS A 41 25.78 10.63 3.02
N GLU A 42 25.55 9.61 3.86
CA GLU A 42 24.45 9.54 4.85
C GLU A 42 23.03 9.58 4.25
N GLN A 43 22.91 9.35 2.93
CA GLN A 43 21.64 9.19 2.24
C GLN A 43 21.47 7.73 1.82
N PHE A 44 20.28 7.20 2.09
CA PHE A 44 19.90 5.85 1.74
C PHE A 44 19.06 5.86 0.47
N PHE A 45 19.48 5.06 -0.50
CA PHE A 45 18.86 4.93 -1.82
C PHE A 45 18.22 3.56 -1.94
N LEU A 46 16.94 3.55 -2.31
CA LEU A 46 16.18 2.34 -2.56
C LEU A 46 15.75 2.30 -4.03
N VAL A 47 16.28 1.34 -4.78
CA VAL A 47 15.93 1.08 -6.18
C VAL A 47 14.87 0.00 -6.21
N THR A 48 13.67 0.34 -6.65
CA THR A 48 12.52 -0.56 -6.70
C THR A 48 11.96 -0.66 -8.08
N GLU A 49 11.11 -1.66 -8.32
CA GLU A 49 10.32 -1.70 -9.54
C GLU A 49 9.52 -0.41 -9.72
N ALA A 50 9.37 0.02 -10.98
CA ALA A 50 8.52 1.14 -11.31
C ALA A 50 7.05 0.73 -11.13
N ILE A 51 6.43 1.31 -10.12
CA ILE A 51 4.99 1.22 -9.91
C ILE A 51 4.30 2.28 -10.75
N THR A 52 3.11 1.93 -11.26
CA THR A 52 2.34 2.78 -12.15
C THR A 52 1.35 3.70 -11.46
N ILE A 53 0.46 3.20 -10.60
CA ILE A 53 -0.65 4.02 -10.05
C ILE A 53 -0.90 3.66 -8.58
N SER A 54 -1.02 4.67 -7.73
CA SER A 54 -1.45 4.52 -6.34
C SER A 54 -2.96 4.29 -6.23
N LEU A 55 -3.39 3.59 -5.19
CA LEU A 55 -4.80 3.40 -4.90
C LEU A 55 -5.49 4.75 -4.66
N SER A 56 -4.80 5.77 -4.14
CA SER A 56 -5.34 7.12 -4.03
C SER A 56 -5.67 7.76 -5.37
N GLU A 57 -4.87 7.50 -6.41
CA GLU A 57 -5.16 7.98 -7.77
C GLU A 57 -6.32 7.23 -8.39
N ILE A 58 -6.45 5.91 -8.13
CA ILE A 58 -7.59 5.10 -8.58
C ILE A 58 -8.87 5.54 -7.89
N ILE A 59 -8.82 5.73 -6.57
CA ILE A 59 -9.93 6.25 -5.78
C ILE A 59 -10.35 7.62 -6.31
N ALA A 60 -9.41 8.45 -6.79
CA ALA A 60 -9.73 9.77 -7.36
C ALA A 60 -10.42 9.74 -8.73
N CYS A 61 -10.50 8.58 -9.39
CA CYS A 61 -11.22 8.42 -10.65
C CYS A 61 -12.75 8.49 -10.43
N PRO A 62 -13.53 8.96 -11.42
CA PRO A 62 -14.99 9.03 -11.31
C PRO A 62 -15.68 7.68 -11.13
N ASP A 63 -15.05 6.60 -11.59
CA ASP A 63 -15.61 5.25 -11.56
C ASP A 63 -15.51 4.63 -10.16
N ARG A 64 -16.62 4.06 -9.69
CA ARG A 64 -16.65 3.37 -8.40
C ARG A 64 -15.93 2.03 -8.46
N LEU A 65 -15.12 1.77 -7.45
CA LEU A 65 -14.59 0.44 -7.20
C LEU A 65 -15.73 -0.51 -6.79
N GLN A 66 -15.79 -1.65 -7.44
CA GLN A 66 -16.75 -2.70 -7.11
C GLN A 66 -16.31 -3.48 -5.87
N GLU A 67 -17.25 -4.06 -5.14
CA GLU A 67 -16.96 -4.79 -3.89
C GLU A 67 -15.93 -5.92 -4.08
N ASN A 68 -15.96 -6.60 -5.23
CA ASN A 68 -14.96 -7.63 -5.56
C ASN A 68 -13.55 -7.04 -5.76
N GLN A 69 -13.42 -5.84 -6.31
CA GLN A 69 -12.15 -5.13 -6.44
C GLN A 69 -11.64 -4.68 -5.06
N ILE A 70 -12.53 -4.12 -4.25
CA ILE A 70 -12.24 -3.72 -2.85
C ILE A 70 -11.76 -4.93 -2.03
N ALA A 71 -12.48 -6.05 -2.11
CA ALA A 71 -12.13 -7.29 -1.43
C ALA A 71 -10.78 -7.85 -1.91
N THR A 72 -10.49 -7.75 -3.21
CA THR A 72 -9.21 -8.17 -3.78
C THR A 72 -8.07 -7.32 -3.20
N VAL A 73 -8.20 -5.99 -3.18
CA VAL A 73 -7.22 -5.09 -2.58
C VAL A 73 -7.03 -5.39 -1.10
N ALA A 74 -8.12 -5.53 -0.34
CA ALA A 74 -8.06 -5.82 1.08
C ALA A 74 -7.36 -7.15 1.39
N LYS A 75 -7.69 -8.20 0.63
CA LYS A 75 -7.06 -9.53 0.76
C LYS A 75 -5.56 -9.47 0.52
N GLU A 76 -5.14 -8.80 -0.54
CA GLU A 76 -3.72 -8.68 -0.89
C GLU A 76 -2.94 -7.87 0.16
N VAL A 77 -3.53 -6.79 0.68
CA VAL A 77 -2.92 -6.00 1.76
C VAL A 77 -2.84 -6.82 3.05
N LEU A 78 -3.88 -7.56 3.43
CA LEU A 78 -3.85 -8.45 4.59
C LEU A 78 -2.76 -9.52 4.49
N SER A 79 -2.58 -10.14 3.32
CA SER A 79 -1.50 -11.12 3.11
C SER A 79 -0.12 -10.53 3.37
N ARG A 80 0.07 -9.23 3.10
CA ARG A 80 1.33 -8.53 3.40
C ARG A 80 1.47 -8.21 4.88
N ILE A 81 0.41 -7.74 5.51
CA ILE A 81 0.39 -7.47 6.95
C ILE A 81 0.72 -8.77 7.71
N GLU A 82 0.13 -9.89 7.31
CA GLU A 82 0.43 -11.22 7.86
C GLU A 82 1.91 -11.59 7.67
N PHE A 83 2.45 -11.39 6.47
CA PHE A 83 3.88 -11.64 6.23
C PHE A 83 4.78 -10.78 7.12
N LEU A 84 4.55 -9.47 7.22
CA LEU A 84 5.35 -8.58 8.07
C LEU A 84 5.22 -8.97 9.54
N SER A 85 3.99 -9.25 9.99
CA SER A 85 3.72 -9.73 11.34
C SER A 85 4.46 -11.03 11.65
N SER A 86 4.54 -11.97 10.69
CA SER A 86 5.30 -13.22 10.85
C SER A 86 6.81 -12.99 11.03
N LYS A 87 7.31 -11.83 10.61
CA LYS A 87 8.71 -11.39 10.80
C LYS A 87 8.89 -10.46 12.01
N GLY A 88 7.84 -10.25 12.81
CA GLY A 88 7.86 -9.33 13.95
C GLY A 88 7.95 -7.86 13.53
N LEU A 89 7.47 -7.53 12.32
CA LEU A 89 7.45 -6.19 11.75
C LEU A 89 6.03 -5.65 11.65
N VAL A 90 5.91 -4.33 11.76
CA VAL A 90 4.71 -3.54 11.44
C VAL A 90 5.10 -2.58 10.34
N HIS A 91 4.27 -2.42 9.31
CA HIS A 91 4.51 -1.47 8.24
C HIS A 91 4.44 -0.02 8.72
N GLY A 92 3.40 0.29 9.49
CA GLY A 92 3.22 1.59 10.16
C GLY A 92 2.80 2.73 9.23
N ASP A 93 2.53 2.46 7.95
CA ASP A 93 2.09 3.46 6.96
C ASP A 93 1.25 2.84 5.83
N ILE A 94 0.28 2.02 6.23
CA ILE A 94 -0.73 1.49 5.32
C ILE A 94 -1.71 2.62 5.01
N SER A 95 -1.60 3.20 3.81
CA SER A 95 -2.49 4.25 3.31
C SER A 95 -2.74 4.06 1.82
N SER A 96 -3.81 4.66 1.29
CA SER A 96 -4.12 4.57 -0.15
C SER A 96 -3.02 5.16 -1.05
N LYS A 97 -2.15 6.03 -0.51
CA LYS A 97 -0.98 6.56 -1.22
C LYS A 97 0.16 5.55 -1.36
N ASN A 98 0.23 4.58 -0.44
CA ASN A 98 1.26 3.56 -0.39
C ASN A 98 0.77 2.17 -0.80
N VAL A 99 -0.51 2.04 -1.12
CA VAL A 99 -1.05 0.87 -1.83
C VAL A 99 -1.05 1.21 -3.30
N PHE A 100 -0.54 0.28 -4.10
CA PHE A 100 -0.27 0.49 -5.50
C PHE A 100 -0.84 -0.65 -6.34
N ILE A 101 -1.21 -0.33 -7.58
CA ILE A 101 -1.66 -1.32 -8.55
C ILE A 101 -0.73 -1.29 -9.76
N SER A 102 -0.15 -2.45 -10.09
CA SER A 102 0.69 -2.62 -11.27
C SER A 102 -0.15 -2.70 -12.54
N ILE A 103 0.47 -2.52 -13.71
CA ILE A 103 -0.20 -2.71 -15.01
C ILE A 103 -0.75 -4.14 -15.21
N GLN A 104 -0.23 -5.12 -14.48
CA GLN A 104 -0.73 -6.50 -14.48
C GLN A 104 -1.89 -6.71 -13.48
N GLY A 105 -2.37 -5.65 -12.81
CA GLY A 105 -3.43 -5.72 -11.81
C GLY A 105 -2.98 -6.25 -10.44
N CYS A 106 -1.66 -6.34 -10.19
CA CYS A 106 -1.16 -6.81 -8.91
C CYS A 106 -1.17 -5.67 -7.88
N VAL A 107 -1.66 -5.97 -6.68
CA VAL A 107 -1.66 -5.04 -5.55
C VAL A 107 -0.31 -5.12 -4.83
N LYS A 108 0.34 -3.98 -4.61
CA LYS A 108 1.64 -3.87 -3.97
C LYS A 108 1.61 -2.81 -2.87
N ILE A 109 2.26 -3.08 -1.76
CA ILE A 109 2.49 -2.08 -0.71
C ILE A 109 3.87 -1.47 -0.95
N GLY A 110 4.01 -0.15 -0.78
CA GLY A 110 5.27 0.57 -0.83
C GLY A 110 5.52 1.38 0.45
N ASN A 111 6.55 2.24 0.43
CA ASN A 111 7.01 3.02 1.59
C ASN A 111 7.48 2.19 2.81
N PHE A 112 8.25 1.13 2.56
CA PHE A 112 8.78 0.25 3.62
C PHE A 112 9.78 0.90 4.59
N ILE A 113 10.16 2.16 4.40
CA ILE A 113 10.98 2.88 5.38
C ILE A 113 10.24 3.16 6.68
N SER A 114 8.90 3.15 6.65
CA SER A 114 8.08 3.27 7.84
C SER A 114 8.05 1.97 8.67
N CYS A 115 8.51 0.85 8.10
CA CYS A 115 8.51 -0.44 8.76
C CYS A 115 9.36 -0.42 10.03
N LYS A 116 8.80 -0.92 11.11
CA LYS A 116 9.47 -0.97 12.42
C LYS A 116 9.26 -2.31 13.07
N ARG A 117 10.22 -2.69 13.91
CA ARG A 117 10.10 -3.86 14.75
C ARG A 117 8.95 -3.67 15.73
N ASN A 118 8.10 -4.68 15.83
CA ASN A 118 7.05 -4.69 16.83
C ASN A 118 7.64 -5.14 18.17
N TYR A 119 8.23 -4.21 18.92
CA TYR A 119 8.84 -4.48 20.23
C TYR A 119 7.85 -5.01 21.28
N LYS A 120 6.53 -4.99 21.00
CA LYS A 120 5.47 -5.42 21.92
C LYS A 120 5.04 -6.89 21.78
N TRP A 121 5.61 -7.66 20.85
CA TRP A 121 5.41 -9.12 20.79
C TRP A 121 6.24 -9.86 21.85
N THR A 122 6.11 -9.47 23.11
CA THR A 122 6.32 -10.38 24.24
C THR A 122 4.99 -11.10 24.50
N GLN A 123 5.00 -12.41 24.72
CA GLN A 123 3.83 -13.32 24.74
C GLN A 123 2.67 -12.97 25.72
N SER A 124 2.67 -11.81 26.35
CA SER A 124 1.67 -11.40 27.35
C SER A 124 0.56 -10.47 26.81
N GLN A 125 0.49 -10.15 25.51
CA GLN A 125 -0.50 -9.20 24.97
C GLN A 125 -1.14 -9.68 23.65
N ILE A 126 -1.96 -10.73 23.71
CA ILE A 126 -2.77 -11.26 22.58
C ILE A 126 -3.88 -10.28 22.11
N GLU A 127 -4.03 -9.11 22.74
CA GLU A 127 -5.12 -8.14 22.44
C GLU A 127 -4.65 -6.81 21.82
N GLN A 128 -3.39 -6.66 21.40
CA GLN A 128 -3.03 -5.45 20.64
C GLN A 128 -3.45 -5.58 19.18
N GLU A 129 -4.51 -4.86 18.84
CA GLU A 129 -4.94 -4.64 17.47
C GLU A 129 -3.74 -4.19 16.63
N ASN A 130 -3.45 -4.94 15.56
CA ASN A 130 -2.40 -4.57 14.64
C ASN A 130 -2.78 -3.24 13.98
N ILE A 131 -1.99 -2.20 14.23
CA ILE A 131 -2.20 -0.86 13.67
C ILE A 131 -2.34 -0.90 12.15
N ASP A 132 -1.62 -1.78 11.46
CA ASP A 132 -1.74 -1.94 10.01
C ASP A 132 -3.13 -2.46 9.60
N THR A 133 -3.75 -3.32 10.41
CA THR A 133 -5.10 -3.82 10.17
C THR A 133 -6.14 -2.71 10.36
N GLN A 134 -5.97 -1.85 11.38
CA GLN A 134 -6.82 -0.66 11.56
C GLN A 134 -6.67 0.32 10.38
N SER A 135 -5.43 0.57 9.98
CA SER A 135 -5.11 1.41 8.82
C SER A 135 -5.73 0.86 7.53
N LEU A 136 -5.71 -0.47 7.32
CA LEU A 136 -6.43 -1.08 6.21
C LEU A 136 -7.93 -0.83 6.27
N GLY A 137 -8.56 -0.89 7.45
CA GLY A 137 -9.97 -0.54 7.61
C GLY A 137 -10.28 0.89 7.11
N THR A 138 -9.38 1.84 7.37
CA THR A 138 -9.48 3.21 6.85
C THR A 138 -9.33 3.26 5.33
N VAL A 139 -8.41 2.48 4.76
CA VAL A 139 -8.24 2.38 3.29
C VAL A 139 -9.49 1.77 2.64
N VAL A 140 -10.06 0.72 3.22
CA VAL A 140 -11.31 0.09 2.73
C VAL A 140 -12.46 1.08 2.79
N LYS A 141 -12.59 1.82 3.88
CA LYS A 141 -13.56 2.89 4.03
C LYS A 141 -13.41 3.93 2.90
N HIS A 142 -12.19 4.41 2.62
CA HIS A 142 -11.96 5.35 1.51
C HIS A 142 -12.33 4.78 0.14
N MET A 143 -12.11 3.48 -0.10
CA MET A 143 -12.54 2.83 -1.35
C MET A 143 -14.06 2.76 -1.48
N MET A 144 -14.78 2.60 -0.36
CA MET A 144 -16.25 2.51 -0.33
C MET A 144 -16.95 3.88 -0.34
N GLU A 145 -16.34 4.90 0.27
CA GLU A 145 -16.96 6.22 0.49
C GLU A 145 -16.94 7.14 -0.74
N TRP A 146 -16.43 6.68 -1.88
CA TRP A 146 -16.59 7.42 -3.13
C TRP A 146 -18.04 7.39 -3.60
N GLY A 147 -18.73 8.50 -3.31
CA GLY A 147 -20.12 8.74 -3.70
C GLY A 147 -20.92 9.68 -2.82
N ILE A 148 -20.45 10.09 -1.63
CA ILE A 148 -21.25 10.97 -0.74
C ILE A 148 -20.86 12.45 -0.88
N ILE A 149 -19.62 12.80 -1.23
CA ILE A 149 -19.16 14.21 -1.17
C ILE A 149 -19.27 14.97 -2.52
N PHE A 150 -19.27 14.28 -3.66
CA PHE A 150 -19.42 14.92 -4.98
C PHE A 150 -20.81 14.76 -5.60
N CYS A 151 -21.67 13.95 -4.99
CA CYS A 151 -23.07 13.81 -5.36
C CYS A 151 -23.93 14.65 -4.43
N ILE A 152 -23.45 15.81 -3.96
CA ILE A 152 -24.32 16.77 -3.32
C ILE A 152 -24.33 17.95 -4.27
N ASP A 153 -25.48 18.19 -4.91
CA ASP A 153 -25.63 19.43 -5.67
C ASP A 153 -25.47 20.64 -4.73
N SER A 154 -25.40 21.85 -5.30
CA SER A 154 -25.29 23.10 -4.53
C SER A 154 -26.40 23.28 -3.48
N ASP A 155 -27.45 22.46 -3.53
CA ASP A 155 -28.64 22.53 -2.69
C ASP A 155 -28.69 21.44 -1.61
N GLY A 156 -27.63 20.64 -1.46
CA GLY A 156 -27.57 19.65 -0.38
C GLY A 156 -28.23 18.30 -0.72
N ARG A 157 -28.59 18.04 -1.98
CA ARG A 157 -29.33 16.83 -2.37
C ARG A 157 -28.43 15.77 -3.00
N VAL A 158 -28.70 14.51 -2.66
CA VAL A 158 -28.14 13.35 -3.36
C VAL A 158 -28.90 13.21 -4.69
N PRO A 159 -28.27 13.36 -5.87
CA PRO A 159 -28.91 13.10 -7.15
C PRO A 159 -29.29 11.63 -7.20
N ASP A 160 -30.51 11.37 -7.64
CA ASP A 160 -31.00 10.02 -7.87
C ASP A 160 -30.04 9.31 -8.83
N LEU A 161 -29.27 8.36 -8.29
CA LEU A 161 -28.52 7.40 -9.10
C LEU A 161 -29.55 6.43 -9.68
N GLU A 162 -30.22 6.86 -10.74
CA GLU A 162 -30.93 5.92 -11.62
C GLU A 162 -29.93 4.81 -11.96
N HIS A 163 -30.23 3.61 -11.49
CA HIS A 163 -29.54 2.42 -11.91
C HIS A 163 -29.69 2.36 -13.43
N PRO A 164 -28.61 2.25 -14.22
CA PRO A 164 -28.77 1.95 -15.63
C PRO A 164 -29.47 0.59 -15.71
N GLU A 165 -30.76 0.62 -16.04
CA GLU A 165 -31.57 -0.57 -16.23
C GLU A 165 -30.86 -1.49 -17.23
N LYS A 166 -30.76 -2.78 -16.89
CA LYS A 166 -30.38 -3.84 -17.81
C LYS A 166 -31.50 -4.08 -18.82
#